data_AF-A0A3D3WB46-F1
#
_entry.id   AF-A0A3D3WB46-F1
#
_cell.length_a   1.000
_cell.length_b   1.000
_cell.length_c   1.000
_cell.angle_alpha   90.00
_cell.angle_beta   90.00
_cell.angle_gamma   90.00
#
_symmetry.space_group_name_H-M   'P 1'
#
loop_
_entity.id
_entity.type
_entity.pdbx_description
1 polymer ?
#
loop_
_entity_poly.entity_id
_entity_poly.type
_entity_poly.pdbx_seq_one_letter_code
_entity_poly.pdbx_strand_id
1 'polypeptide(L)'
;MSEYKLQIYQSTLSPIYQIDWIMMDELPFQPLILERLAALGFIEIQQKMIPTNQIDRIAKILRLRQSLGVNLTGAAIICELLDRLEEKENEIEQISK
;
A
#
# COMPACT_ATOMS: atom_id res chain seq x y z
N MET A 1 -29.76 -12.20 23.66
CA MET A 1 -30.03 -11.90 22.24
C MET A 1 -28.72 -11.38 21.67
N SER A 2 -28.09 -12.15 20.77
CA SER A 2 -26.77 -11.81 20.23
C SER A 2 -26.94 -10.96 18.98
N GLU A 3 -26.37 -9.76 18.98
CA GLU A 3 -26.39 -8.86 17.83
C GLU A 3 -25.36 -9.32 16.80
N TYR A 4 -25.82 -9.82 15.66
CA TYR A 4 -24.95 -10.13 14.52
C TYR A 4 -24.85 -8.90 13.64
N LYS A 5 -23.64 -8.35 13.47
CA LYS A 5 -23.35 -7.29 12.51
C LYS A 5 -22.96 -7.92 11.17
N LEU A 6 -23.82 -7.76 10.17
CA LEU A 6 -23.51 -8.09 8.78
C LEU A 6 -22.66 -6.97 8.18
N GLN A 7 -21.37 -7.22 7.95
CA GLN A 7 -20.53 -6.40 7.07
C GLN A 7 -20.70 -6.92 5.64
N ILE A 8 -21.40 -6.14 4.82
CA ILE A 8 -21.59 -6.43 3.40
C ILE A 8 -20.37 -5.90 2.66
N TYR A 9 -19.50 -6.79 2.20
CA TYR A 9 -18.45 -6.47 1.25
C TYR A 9 -19.07 -6.49 -0.16
N GLN A 10 -19.23 -5.32 -0.78
CA GLN A 10 -19.51 -5.27 -2.21
C GLN A 10 -18.20 -5.42 -2.97
N SER A 11 -17.90 -6.65 -3.40
CA SER A 11 -16.94 -6.88 -4.47
C SER A 11 -17.64 -6.62 -5.80
N THR A 12 -17.54 -5.40 -6.31
CA THR A 12 -17.80 -5.17 -7.73
C THR A 12 -16.53 -5.56 -8.49
N LEU A 13 -16.63 -6.60 -9.31
CA LEU A 13 -15.65 -6.92 -10.35
C LEU A 13 -15.58 -5.70 -11.29
N SER A 14 -14.70 -4.75 -10.97
CA SER A 14 -14.49 -3.53 -11.74
C SER A 14 -13.45 -3.80 -12.84
N PRO A 15 -13.64 -3.31 -14.07
CA PRO A 15 -12.71 -3.53 -15.16
C PRO A 15 -11.33 -2.95 -14.83
N ILE A 16 -10.30 -3.55 -15.42
CA ILE A 16 -8.84 -3.43 -15.18
C ILE A 16 -8.27 -1.99 -15.15
N TYR A 17 -9.08 -0.95 -15.36
CA TYR A 17 -8.68 0.46 -15.42
C TYR A 17 -9.33 1.39 -14.40
N GLN A 18 -10.21 0.91 -13.51
CA GLN A 18 -10.75 1.76 -12.45
C GLN A 18 -9.90 1.62 -11.18
N ILE A 19 -9.13 2.66 -10.86
CA ILE A 19 -8.45 2.75 -9.57
C ILE A 19 -9.52 3.00 -8.53
N ASP A 20 -9.86 1.96 -7.77
CA ASP A 20 -10.76 2.07 -6.64
C ASP A 20 -10.05 2.80 -5.49
N TRP A 21 -10.79 3.61 -4.74
CA TRP A 21 -10.27 4.42 -3.64
C TRP A 21 -10.91 3.95 -2.32
N ILE A 22 -10.12 3.87 -1.25
CA ILE A 22 -10.60 3.46 0.08
C ILE A 22 -10.40 4.63 1.06
N MET A 23 -11.37 4.84 1.94
CA MET A 23 -11.28 5.83 3.03
C MET A 23 -10.19 5.42 4.03
N MET A 24 -9.31 6.35 4.42
CA MET A 24 -8.22 6.07 5.36
C MET A 24 -8.71 5.49 6.69
N ASP A 25 -9.90 5.90 7.14
CA ASP A 25 -10.48 5.46 8.42
C ASP A 25 -10.94 3.98 8.39
N GLU A 26 -11.07 3.38 7.20
CA GLU A 26 -11.41 1.97 7.01
C GLU A 26 -10.18 1.05 6.98
N LEU A 27 -8.97 1.63 6.91
CA LEU A 27 -7.73 0.88 6.84
C LEU A 27 -7.23 0.50 8.24
N PRO A 28 -6.54 -0.64 8.39
CA PRO A 28 -5.97 -1.07 9.67
C PRO A 28 -4.69 -0.29 10.06
N PHE A 29 -4.48 0.90 9.47
CA PHE A 29 -3.27 1.71 9.65
C PHE A 29 -3.60 2.96 10.44
N GLN A 30 -2.68 3.38 11.31
CA GLN A 30 -2.84 4.64 12.03
C GLN A 30 -2.81 5.83 11.03
N PRO A 31 -3.81 6.73 11.03
CA PRO A 31 -3.87 7.84 10.06
C PRO A 31 -2.61 8.70 10.01
N LEU A 32 -1.99 8.96 11.16
CA LEU A 32 -0.74 9.71 11.26
C LEU A 32 0.41 9.08 10.44
N ILE A 33 0.44 7.76 10.31
CA ILE A 33 1.46 7.05 9.53
C ILE A 33 1.19 7.24 8.03
N LEU A 34 -0.06 7.19 7.62
CA LEU A 34 -0.48 7.42 6.23
C LEU A 34 -0.13 8.85 5.80
N GLU A 35 -0.49 9.84 6.61
CA GLU A 35 -0.14 11.25 6.36
C GLU A 35 1.37 11.46 6.24
N ARG A 36 2.18 10.77 7.07
CA ARG A 36 3.64 10.83 6.96
C ARG A 36 4.15 10.21 5.67
N LEU A 37 3.60 9.08 5.24
CA LEU A 37 3.98 8.44 3.98
C LEU A 37 3.61 9.33 2.78
N ALA A 38 2.46 10.01 2.84
CA ALA A 38 2.03 10.94 1.81
C ALA A 38 2.92 12.20 1.76
N ALA A 39 3.27 12.75 2.93
CA ALA A 39 4.19 13.89 3.03
C ALA A 39 5.59 13.57 2.49
N LEU A 40 6.00 12.30 2.55
CA LEU A 40 7.25 11.80 1.97
C LEU A 40 7.13 11.44 0.47
N GLY A 41 5.93 11.52 -0.12
CA GLY A 41 5.67 11.22 -1.53
C GLY A 41 5.58 9.74 -1.88
N PHE A 42 5.48 8.84 -0.89
CA PHE A 42 5.39 7.39 -1.15
C PHE A 42 3.97 6.91 -1.45
N ILE A 43 2.96 7.67 -1.03
CA ILE A 43 1.55 7.39 -1.28
C ILE A 43 0.82 8.68 -1.64
N GLU A 44 -0.34 8.54 -2.28
CA GLU A 44 -1.24 9.62 -2.63
C GLU A 44 -2.47 9.57 -1.71
N ILE A 45 -2.82 10.73 -1.13
CA ILE A 45 -4.06 10.89 -0.37
C ILE A 45 -4.87 11.99 -1.05
N GLN A 46 -6.11 11.68 -1.44
CA GLN A 46 -7.07 12.64 -1.96
C GLN A 46 -8.34 12.59 -1.14
N GLN A 47 -8.76 13.71 -0.54
CA GLN A 47 -9.99 13.78 0.26
C GLN A 47 -10.10 12.68 1.34
N LYS A 48 -8.98 12.35 2.00
CA LYS A 48 -8.87 11.23 2.96
C LYS A 48 -9.08 9.84 2.36
N MET A 49 -8.92 9.69 1.06
CA MET A 49 -8.94 8.42 0.36
C MET A 49 -7.56 8.07 -0.17
N ILE A 50 -7.26 6.77 -0.21
CA ILE A 50 -6.02 6.21 -0.76
C ILE A 50 -6.39 5.26 -1.90
N PRO A 51 -5.63 5.27 -3.01
CA PRO A 51 -5.77 4.28 -4.06
C PRO A 51 -5.57 2.85 -3.54
N THR A 52 -6.48 1.95 -3.90
CA THR A 52 -6.41 0.52 -3.55
C THR A 52 -5.09 -0.15 -3.91
N ASN A 53 -4.50 0.22 -5.06
CA ASN A 53 -3.21 -0.29 -5.51
C ASN A 53 -2.01 0.15 -4.64
N GLN A 54 -2.17 1.14 -3.78
CA GLN A 54 -1.12 1.58 -2.84
C GLN A 54 -1.20 0.86 -1.48
N ILE A 55 -2.28 0.14 -1.19
CA ILE A 55 -2.51 -0.52 0.10
C ILE A 55 -1.47 -1.62 0.36
N ASP A 56 -1.19 -2.46 -0.65
CA ASP A 56 -0.18 -3.52 -0.53
C ASP A 56 1.22 -2.94 -0.30
N ARG A 57 1.52 -1.82 -0.96
CA ARG A 57 2.77 -1.09 -0.78
C ARG A 57 2.90 -0.53 0.63
N ILE A 58 1.85 0.08 1.18
CA ILE A 58 1.82 0.55 2.58
C ILE A 58 2.07 -0.62 3.54
N ALA A 59 1.39 -1.75 3.33
CA ALA A 59 1.58 -2.95 4.15
C ALA A 59 3.02 -3.49 4.06
N LYS A 60 3.64 -3.47 2.87
CA LYS A 60 5.05 -3.86 2.67
C LYS A 60 6.00 -2.96 3.47
N ILE A 61 5.82 -1.64 3.42
CA ILE A 61 6.62 -0.67 4.18
C ILE A 61 6.50 -0.92 5.70
N LEU A 62 5.29 -1.10 6.21
CA LEU A 62 5.08 -1.31 7.65
C LEU A 62 5.66 -2.64 8.13
N ARG A 63 5.56 -3.69 7.32
CA ARG A 63 6.23 -4.97 7.59
C ARG A 63 7.75 -4.82 7.60
N LEU A 64 8.34 -4.16 6.60
CA LEU A 64 9.79 -3.89 6.55
C LEU A 64 10.27 -3.12 7.79
N ARG A 65 9.51 -2.11 8.20
CA ARG A 65 9.79 -1.34 9.41
C ARG A 65 9.87 -2.25 10.65
N GLN A 66 8.92 -3.16 10.81
CA GLN A 66 8.86 -4.09 11.95
C GLN A 66 9.96 -5.15 11.87
N SER A 67 10.16 -5.76 10.70
CA SER A 67 11.10 -6.87 10.51
C SER A 67 12.56 -6.44 10.58
N LEU A 68 12.89 -5.25 10.07
CA LEU A 68 14.27 -4.74 10.01
C LEU A 68 14.60 -3.76 11.15
N GLY A 69 13.62 -3.37 11.97
CA GLY A 69 13.81 -2.42 13.06
C GLY A 69 14.18 -1.00 12.59
N VAL A 70 13.88 -0.66 11.34
CA VAL A 70 14.19 0.66 10.75
C VAL A 70 13.07 1.67 11.03
N ASN A 71 13.35 2.95 10.83
CA ASN A 71 12.31 3.98 10.91
C ASN A 71 11.41 3.96 9.67
N LEU A 72 10.29 4.71 9.70
CA LEU A 72 9.29 4.72 8.62
C LEU A 72 9.88 5.16 7.27
N THR A 73 10.68 6.22 7.26
CA THR A 73 11.35 6.74 6.06
C THR A 73 12.32 5.70 5.48
N GLY A 74 13.12 5.07 6.33
CA GLY A 74 14.04 4.01 5.94
C GLY A 74 13.32 2.82 5.35
N ALA A 75 12.22 2.36 5.96
CA ALA A 75 11.40 1.29 5.41
C ALA A 75 10.81 1.64 4.03
N ALA A 76 10.37 2.89 3.85
CA ALA A 76 9.82 3.36 2.59
C ALA A 76 10.87 3.41 1.47
N ILE A 77 12.07 3.92 1.78
CA ILE A 77 13.21 3.91 0.86
C ILE A 77 13.62 2.48 0.50
N ILE A 78 13.71 1.58 1.48
CA ILE A 78 14.05 0.17 1.22
C ILE A 78 13.00 -0.46 0.31
N CYS A 79 11.71 -0.19 0.54
CA CYS A 79 10.65 -0.69 -0.33
C CYS A 79 10.83 -0.23 -1.78
N GLU A 80 11.05 1.06 -2.00
CA GLU A 80 11.32 1.63 -3.34
C GLU A 80 12.56 1.00 -4.00
N LEU A 81 13.63 0.77 -3.23
CA LEU A 81 14.84 0.14 -3.75
C LEU A 81 14.60 -1.32 -4.15
N LEU A 82 13.80 -2.06 -3.38
CA LEU A 82 13.41 -3.43 -3.72
C LEU A 82 12.55 -3.46 -4.99
N ASP A 83 11.60 -2.54 -5.14
CA ASP A 83 10.75 -2.45 -6.32
C ASP A 83 11.59 -2.17 -7.58
N ARG A 84 12.60 -1.29 -7.47
CA ARG A 84 13.55 -1.01 -8.56
C ARG A 84 14.48 -2.18 -8.87
N LEU A 85 14.87 -2.98 -7.87
CA LEU A 85 15.67 -4.18 -8.09
C LEU A 85 14.86 -5.22 -8.86
N GLU A 86 13.61 -5.45 -8.46
CA GLU A 86 12.70 -6.39 -9.13
C GLU A 86 12.45 -5.99 -10.59
N GLU A 87 12.22 -4.69 -10.86
CA GLU A 87 12.12 -4.18 -12.24
C GLU A 87 13.37 -4.47 -13.07
N LYS A 88 14.56 -4.28 -12.48
CA LYS A 88 15.84 -4.50 -13.15
C LYS A 88 16.14 -5.98 -13.37
N GLU A 89 15.81 -6.84 -12.42
CA GLU A 89 15.92 -8.30 -12.56
C GLU A 89 15.01 -8.81 -13.67
N ASN A 90 13.77 -8.30 -13.73
CA ASN A 90 12.83 -8.62 -14.80
C ASN A 90 13.36 -8.18 -16.17
N GLU A 91 13.93 -6.98 -16.31
CA GLU A 91 14.56 -6.53 -17.57
C GLU A 91 15.68 -7.49 -18.03
N ILE A 92 16.54 -7.92 -17.10
CA ILE A 92 17.63 -8.87 -17.39
C ILE A 92 17.07 -10.22 -17.84
N GLU A 93 16.06 -10.75 -17.14
CA GLU A 93 15.44 -12.04 -17.47
C GLU A 93 14.82 -12.02 -18.88
N GLN A 94 14.16 -10.93 -19.26
CA GLN A 94 13.55 -10.77 -20.58
C GLN A 94 14.59 -10.75 -21.71
N ILE A 95 15.80 -10.24 -21.46
CA ILE A 95 16.89 -10.20 -22.46
C ILE A 95 17.60 -11.56 -22.56
N SER A 96 17.63 -12.33 -21.46
CA SER A 96 18.29 -13.63 -21.41
C SER A 96 17.47 -14.79 -22.02
N LYS A 97 16.20 -14.55 -22.35
CA LYS A 97 15.30 -15.49 -23.05
C LYS A 97 15.37 -15.30 -24.56
#